data_AF-A0A3D5KT41-F1
#
_entry.id   AF-A0A3D5KT41-F1
#
_cell.length_a   1.000
_cell.length_b   1.000
_cell.length_c   1.000
_cell.angle_alpha   90.00
_cell.angle_beta   90.00
_cell.angle_gamma   90.00
#
_symmetry.space_group_name_H-M   'P 1'
#
loop_
_entity.id
_entity.type
_entity.pdbx_description
1 polymer ?
#
loop_
_entity_poly.entity_id
_entity_poly.type
_entity_poly.pdbx_seq_one_letter_code
_entity_poly.pdbx_strand_id
1 'polypeptide(L)'
;MDLFFTLIMLVVLSGLLALIVLMYVFQFQFPVFFKQQRIGRNNVPFTIFKFRTLLEGKEDNEARRFWWGDVLRFLSLDELPQLWNVLRGEMSLIGPRPLPIEYLPLMNAQQRQRHQVRPGITGWTQVNG
;
A
#
# COMPACT_ATOMS: atom_id res chain seq x y z
N MET A 1 12.51 -11.57 -11.22
CA MET A 1 12.88 -10.15 -11.20
C MET A 1 12.32 -9.46 -9.96
N ASP A 2 10.99 -9.38 -9.81
CA ASP A 2 10.35 -8.70 -8.66
C ASP A 2 10.88 -9.11 -7.29
N LEU A 3 10.99 -10.41 -7.03
CA LEU A 3 11.49 -10.92 -5.75
C LEU A 3 12.91 -10.45 -5.45
N PHE A 4 13.81 -10.53 -6.43
CA PHE A 4 15.21 -10.11 -6.29
C PHE A 4 15.31 -8.63 -5.97
N PHE A 5 14.66 -7.76 -6.74
CA PHE A 5 14.66 -6.32 -6.49
C PHE A 5 13.96 -5.94 -5.18
N THR A 6 12.87 -6.62 -4.83
CA THR A 6 12.16 -6.39 -3.56
C THR A 6 13.04 -6.74 -2.36
N LEU A 7 13.79 -7.85 -2.42
CA LEU A 7 14.73 -8.21 -1.36
C LEU A 7 15.83 -7.17 -1.22
N ILE A 8 16.39 -6.67 -2.32
CA ILE A 8 17.39 -5.59 -2.29
C ILE A 8 16.79 -4.33 -1.66
N MET A 9 15.59 -3.92 -2.10
CA MET A 9 14.91 -2.75 -1.54
C MET A 9 14.66 -2.92 -0.03
N LEU A 10 14.23 -4.10 0.42
CA LEU A 10 14.01 -4.35 1.85
C LEU A 10 15.29 -4.27 2.67
N VAL A 11 16.42 -4.78 2.15
CA VAL A 11 17.71 -4.66 2.83
C VAL A 11 18.13 -3.19 2.92
N VAL A 12 18.10 -2.47 1.80
CA VAL A 12 18.49 -1.05 1.73
C VAL A 12 17.58 -0.17 2.59
N LEU A 13 16.27 -0.43 2.59
CA LEU A 13 15.27 0.36 3.31
C LEU A 13 15.02 -0.13 4.73
N SER A 14 15.65 -1.22 5.18
CA SER A 14 15.40 -1.82 6.50
C SER A 14 15.61 -0.82 7.65
N GLY A 15 16.69 -0.04 7.59
CA GLY A 15 16.97 1.02 8.55
C GLY A 15 15.89 2.10 8.57
N LEU A 16 15.43 2.54 7.39
CA LEU A 16 14.35 3.52 7.27
C LEU A 16 13.02 2.96 7.82
N LEU A 17 12.68 1.72 7.50
CA LEU A 17 11.48 1.05 8.01
C LEU A 17 11.52 0.94 9.54
N ALA A 18 12.67 0.59 10.11
CA ALA A 18 12.87 0.52 11.55
C ALA A 18 12.68 1.90 12.21
N LEU A 19 13.24 2.96 11.61
CA LEU A 19 13.06 4.34 12.07
C LEU A 19 11.58 4.77 12.01
N ILE A 20 10.86 4.43 10.93
CA ILE A 20 9.43 4.74 10.81
C ILE A 20 8.64 4.04 11.93
N VAL A 21 8.86 2.74 12.14
CA VAL A 21 8.19 1.98 13.21
C VAL A 21 8.52 2.57 14.58
N LEU A 22 9.78 2.94 14.82
CA LEU A 22 10.22 3.55 16.06
C LEU A 22 9.51 4.90 16.32
N MET A 23 9.28 5.71 15.28
CA MET A 23 8.50 6.94 15.39
C MET A 23 7.05 6.68 15.82
N TYR A 24 6.41 5.60 15.37
CA TYR A 24 5.09 5.21 15.86
C TYR A 24 5.12 4.81 17.34
N VAL A 25 6.16 4.08 17.77
CA VAL A 25 6.35 3.67 19.17
C VAL A 25 6.46 4.89 20.08
N PHE A 26 7.33 5.86 19.74
CA PHE A 26 7.52 7.07 20.55
C PHE A 26 6.30 7.98 20.58
N GLN A 27 5.47 7.98 19.54
CA GLN A 27 4.23 8.76 19.49
C GLN A 27 3.02 8.00 20.07
N PHE A 28 3.22 6.77 20.58
CA PHE A 28 2.17 5.88 21.06
C PHE A 28 1.04 5.65 20.04
N GLN A 29 1.39 5.63 18.75
CA GLN A 29 0.44 5.52 17.66
C GLN A 29 0.28 4.07 17.21
N PHE A 30 -0.61 3.32 17.88
CA PHE A 30 -0.93 1.94 17.52
C PHE A 30 -2.39 1.79 17.08
N PRO A 31 -2.70 0.83 16.18
CA PRO A 31 -1.79 0.00 15.35
C PRO A 31 -0.96 0.76 14.31
N VAL A 32 0.27 0.27 14.06
CA VAL A 32 1.22 0.85 13.08
C VAL A 32 0.76 0.65 11.62
N PHE A 33 0.14 -0.51 11.35
CA PHE A 33 -0.25 -0.89 9.99
C PHE A 33 -1.74 -0.66 9.75
N PHE A 34 -2.04 -0.04 8.62
CA PHE A 34 -3.37 -0.04 8.02
C PHE A 34 -3.51 -1.23 7.07
N LYS A 35 -4.65 -1.91 7.14
CA LYS A 35 -4.96 -3.11 6.34
C LYS A 35 -6.28 -2.88 5.60
N GLN A 36 -6.34 -3.21 4.31
CA GLN A 36 -7.57 -3.11 3.54
C GLN A 36 -7.64 -4.21 2.46
N GLN A 37 -8.84 -4.71 2.18
CA GLN A 37 -9.04 -5.63 1.06
C GLN A 37 -8.97 -4.88 -0.28
N ARG A 38 -8.30 -5.51 -1.23
CA ARG A 38 -8.07 -5.01 -2.58
C ARG A 38 -8.27 -6.09 -3.62
N ILE A 39 -8.61 -5.68 -4.84
CA ILE A 39 -8.77 -6.58 -5.98
C ILE A 39 -7.37 -6.92 -6.52
N GLY A 40 -7.03 -8.20 -6.51
CA GLY A 40 -5.78 -8.74 -7.04
C GLY A 40 -5.92 -9.33 -8.43
N ARG A 41 -4.91 -10.11 -8.82
CA ARG A 41 -4.88 -10.81 -10.11
C ARG A 41 -6.06 -11.78 -10.21
N ASN A 42 -6.69 -11.86 -11.37
CA ASN A 42 -7.85 -12.68 -11.68
C ASN A 42 -9.03 -12.43 -10.72
N ASN A 43 -9.18 -11.19 -10.27
CA ASN A 43 -10.19 -10.76 -9.29
C ASN A 43 -10.06 -11.43 -7.90
N VAL A 44 -8.94 -12.09 -7.60
CA VAL A 44 -8.72 -12.71 -6.29
C VAL A 44 -8.43 -11.61 -5.26
N PRO A 45 -9.22 -11.48 -4.19
CA PRO A 45 -8.97 -10.48 -3.16
C PRO A 45 -7.67 -10.74 -2.39
N PHE A 46 -7.00 -9.67 -1.98
CA PHE A 46 -5.86 -9.75 -1.07
C PHE A 46 -5.85 -8.56 -0.12
N THR A 47 -5.18 -8.72 1.03
CA THR A 47 -5.04 -7.65 2.02
C THR A 47 -3.79 -6.83 1.73
N ILE A 48 -3.96 -5.55 1.40
CA ILE A 48 -2.86 -4.59 1.24
C ILE A 48 -2.39 -4.09 2.61
N PHE A 49 -1.07 -3.93 2.77
CA PHE A 49 -0.47 -3.32 3.95
C PHE A 49 0.04 -1.91 3.65
N LYS A 50 -0.24 -0.98 4.56
CA LYS A 50 0.32 0.38 4.56
C LYS A 50 0.69 0.80 5.97
N PHE A 51 1.51 1.82 6.13
CA PHE A 51 1.60 2.50 7.41
C PHE A 51 0.33 3.31 7.66
N ARG A 52 -0.12 3.37 8.91
CA ARG A 52 -1.35 4.06 9.29
C ARG A 52 -1.12 5.56 9.40
N THR A 53 -1.66 6.31 8.44
CA THR A 53 -1.45 7.77 8.36
C THR A 53 -2.61 8.59 8.93
N LEU A 54 -3.64 7.94 9.46
CA LEU A 54 -4.77 8.57 10.15
C LEU A 54 -4.93 7.96 11.53
N LEU A 55 -5.21 8.80 12.54
CA LEU A 55 -5.56 8.38 13.89
C LEU A 55 -6.82 7.51 13.89
N GLU A 56 -7.03 6.72 14.94
CA GLU A 56 -8.30 6.03 15.16
C GLU A 56 -9.37 7.01 15.63
N GLY A 57 -10.61 6.83 15.15
CA GLY A 57 -11.71 7.70 15.52
C GLY A 57 -12.87 7.61 14.53
N LYS A 58 -14.06 8.05 14.98
CA LYS A 58 -15.26 8.19 14.15
C LYS A 58 -15.37 9.57 13.48
N GLU A 59 -14.42 10.46 13.78
CA GLU A 59 -14.35 11.78 13.19
C GLU A 59 -14.01 11.71 11.70
N ASP A 60 -14.25 12.80 10.97
CA ASP A 60 -13.85 12.91 9.58
C ASP A 60 -12.33 12.74 9.43
N ASN A 61 -11.90 12.34 8.23
CA ASN A 61 -10.51 12.10 7.90
C ASN A 61 -9.62 13.31 8.21
N GLU A 62 -10.12 14.54 8.02
CA GLU A 62 -9.35 15.75 8.31
C GLU A 62 -8.95 15.85 9.78
N ALA A 63 -9.91 15.63 10.69
CA ALA A 63 -9.67 15.64 12.13
C ALA A 63 -8.75 14.51 12.61
N ARG A 64 -8.67 13.42 11.83
CA ARG A 64 -7.82 12.26 12.11
C ARG A 64 -6.40 12.39 11.57
N ARG A 65 -6.06 13.47 10.87
CA ARG A 65 -4.68 13.68 10.37
C ARG A 65 -3.76 14.06 11.52
N PHE A 66 -2.50 13.65 11.39
CA PHE A 66 -1.43 14.05 12.28
C PHE A 66 -0.16 14.25 11.46
N TRP A 67 0.72 15.14 11.93
CA TRP A 67 1.87 15.61 11.16
C TRP A 67 2.74 14.47 10.62
N TRP A 68 2.97 13.42 11.41
CA TRP A 68 3.80 12.29 11.00
C TRP A 68 3.10 11.44 9.92
N GLY A 69 1.79 11.24 10.04
CA GLY A 69 0.98 10.61 9.01
C GLY A 69 1.03 11.39 7.69
N ASP A 70 0.99 12.72 7.75
CA ASP A 70 1.08 13.59 6.57
C ASP A 70 2.45 13.51 5.90
N VAL A 71 3.54 13.52 6.68
CA VAL A 71 4.91 13.34 6.15
C VAL A 71 5.05 12.01 5.42
N LEU A 72 4.54 10.92 6.00
CA LEU A 72 4.61 9.60 5.36
C LEU A 72 3.86 9.56 4.02
N ARG A 73 2.70 10.22 3.92
CA ARG A 73 1.94 10.31 2.66
C ARG A 73 2.63 11.18 1.63
N PHE A 74 3.16 12.33 2.06
CA PHE A 74 3.86 13.26 1.18
C PHE A 74 5.07 12.60 0.52
N LEU A 75 5.82 11.80 1.29
CA LEU A 75 6.98 11.05 0.81
C LEU A 75 6.62 9.68 0.22
N SER A 76 5.33 9.32 0.17
CA SER A 76 4.84 7.98 -0.22
C SER A 76 5.46 6.82 0.57
N LEU A 77 6.01 7.10 1.76
CA LEU A 77 6.60 6.10 2.64
C LEU A 77 5.53 5.21 3.27
N ASP A 78 4.28 5.67 3.32
CA ASP A 78 3.16 4.88 3.82
C ASP A 78 2.90 3.61 2.99
N GLU A 79 3.37 3.58 1.74
CA GLU A 79 3.20 2.46 0.82
C GLU A 79 4.30 1.39 0.95
N LEU A 80 5.41 1.64 1.65
CA LEU A 80 6.51 0.68 1.77
C LEU A 80 6.12 -0.70 2.34
N PRO A 81 5.17 -0.83 3.29
CA PRO A 81 4.71 -2.15 3.74
C PRO A 81 4.13 -3.04 2.63
N GLN A 82 3.76 -2.48 1.48
CA GLN A 82 3.33 -3.25 0.31
C GLN A 82 4.44 -4.12 -0.29
N LEU A 83 5.72 -3.85 0.02
CA LEU A 83 6.82 -4.75 -0.37
C LEU A 83 6.61 -6.17 0.20
N TRP A 84 5.93 -6.30 1.35
CA TRP A 84 5.51 -7.59 1.88
C TRP A 84 4.49 -8.30 0.97
N ASN A 85 3.55 -7.55 0.38
CA ASN A 85 2.61 -8.10 -0.60
C ASN A 85 3.31 -8.59 -1.87
N VAL A 86 4.40 -7.92 -2.28
CA VAL A 86 5.23 -8.37 -3.41
C VAL A 86 5.98 -9.66 -3.06
N LEU A 87 6.55 -9.75 -1.86
CA LEU A 87 7.18 -11.00 -1.38
C LEU A 87 6.18 -12.17 -1.31
N ARG A 88 4.93 -11.93 -0.91
CA ARG A 88 3.86 -12.94 -0.91
C ARG A 88 3.32 -13.29 -2.30
N GLY A 89 3.78 -12.61 -3.35
CA GLY A 89 3.35 -12.85 -4.73
C GLY A 89 1.94 -12.37 -5.05
N GLU A 90 1.34 -11.54 -4.20
CA GLU A 90 0.03 -10.90 -4.40
C GLU A 90 0.15 -9.66 -5.28
N MET A 91 1.27 -8.94 -5.13
CA MET A 91 1.60 -7.72 -5.90
C MET A 91 2.89 -7.91 -6.72
N SER A 92 3.11 -6.99 -7.65
CA SER A 92 4.37 -6.75 -8.35
C SER A 92 4.91 -5.38 -7.96
N LEU A 93 6.19 -5.10 -8.25
CA LEU A 93 6.73 -3.75 -8.13
C LEU A 93 6.04 -2.80 -9.14
N ILE A 94 5.79 -3.29 -10.36
CA ILE A 94 5.22 -2.52 -11.46
C ILE A 94 3.94 -3.19 -11.96
N GLY A 95 2.83 -2.46 -11.95
CA GLY A 95 1.53 -2.96 -12.38
C GLY A 95 0.39 -1.97 -12.08
N PRO A 96 -0.86 -2.31 -12.46
CA PRO A 96 -2.01 -1.45 -12.20
C PRO A 96 -2.22 -1.24 -10.69
N ARG A 97 -2.58 -0.03 -10.26
CA ARG A 97 -2.91 0.24 -8.84
C ARG A 97 -4.04 -0.68 -8.37
N PRO A 98 -3.92 -1.38 -7.24
CA PRO A 98 -5.01 -2.21 -6.72
C PRO A 98 -6.17 -1.35 -6.24
N LEU A 99 -7.39 -1.67 -6.69
CA LEU A 99 -8.61 -0.95 -6.32
C LEU A 99 -9.32 -1.61 -5.12
N PRO A 100 -10.10 -0.86 -4.33
CA PRO A 100 -10.98 -1.43 -3.31
C PRO A 100 -11.96 -2.44 -3.93
N ILE A 101 -12.31 -3.48 -3.16
CA ILE A 101 -13.17 -4.57 -3.65
C ILE A 101 -14.57 -4.09 -4.07
N GLU A 102 -15.04 -3.01 -3.46
CA GLU A 102 -16.31 -2.34 -3.74
C GLU A 102 -16.45 -1.87 -5.20
N TYR A 103 -15.34 -1.67 -5.91
CA TYR A 103 -15.36 -1.28 -7.31
C TYR A 103 -15.62 -2.46 -8.25
N LEU A 104 -15.35 -3.70 -7.83
CA LEU A 104 -15.45 -4.88 -8.69
C LEU A 104 -16.83 -5.05 -9.37
N PRO A 105 -17.98 -4.88 -8.69
CA PRO A 105 -19.30 -4.99 -9.32
C PRO A 105 -19.61 -3.85 -10.30
N LEU A 106 -18.92 -2.71 -10.19
CA LEU A 106 -19.13 -1.53 -11.02
C LEU A 106 -18.35 -1.59 -12.35
N MET A 107 -17.47 -2.59 -12.51
CA MET A 107 -16.53 -2.65 -13.63
C MET A 107 -17.07 -3.42 -14.83
N ASN A 108 -16.90 -2.84 -16.01
CA ASN A 108 -17.19 -3.50 -17.28
C ASN A 108 -16.08 -4.50 -17.69
N ALA A 109 -16.32 -5.28 -18.75
CA ALA A 109 -15.38 -6.31 -19.22
C ALA A 109 -14.00 -5.76 -19.61
N GLN A 110 -13.94 -4.54 -20.15
CA GLN A 110 -12.69 -3.87 -20.53
C GLN A 110 -11.90 -3.41 -19.31
N GLN A 111 -12.56 -2.80 -18.33
CA GLN A 111 -11.93 -2.35 -17.08
C GLN A 111 -11.37 -3.53 -16.28
N ARG A 112 -12.03 -4.69 -16.31
CA ARG A 112 -11.55 -5.92 -15.64
C ARG A 112 -10.27 -6.51 -16.27
N GLN A 113 -9.91 -6.12 -17.51
CA GLN A 113 -8.66 -6.58 -18.14
C GLN A 113 -7.43 -6.23 -17.29
N ARG A 114 -7.47 -5.11 -16.55
CA ARG A 114 -6.37 -4.70 -15.66
C ARG A 114 -6.04 -5.74 -14.56
N HIS A 115 -7.00 -6.61 -14.22
CA HIS A 115 -6.80 -7.65 -13.20
C HIS A 115 -6.13 -8.91 -13.78
N GLN A 116 -5.80 -8.98 -15.07
CA GLN A 116 -5.11 -10.15 -15.64
C GLN A 116 -3.66 -10.27 -15.19
N VAL A 117 -3.07 -9.17 -14.74
CA VAL A 117 -1.71 -9.10 -14.19
C VAL A 117 -1.76 -8.84 -12.69
N ARG A 118 -0.62 -9.05 -12.00
CA ARG A 118 -0.51 -8.66 -10.60
C ARG A 118 -0.63 -7.13 -10.49
N PRO A 119 -1.38 -6.61 -9.51
CA PRO A 119 -1.36 -5.19 -9.21
C PRO A 119 0.05 -4.74 -8.80
N GLY A 120 0.36 -3.46 -9.04
CA GLY A 120 1.66 -2.86 -8.77
C GLY A 120 1.66 -1.90 -7.60
N ILE A 121 2.82 -1.74 -6.95
CA ILE A 121 3.07 -0.59 -6.06
C ILE A 121 3.02 0.69 -6.90
N THR A 122 3.79 0.72 -7.99
CA THR A 122 3.74 1.78 -9.02
C THR A 122 3.29 1.21 -10.37
N GLY A 123 2.97 2.09 -11.32
CA GLY A 123 2.51 1.69 -12.65
C GLY A 123 2.19 2.87 -13.55
N TRP A 124 1.77 2.57 -14.78
CA TRP A 124 1.49 3.58 -15.81
C TRP A 124 0.53 4.68 -15.34
N THR A 125 -0.53 4.31 -14.62
CA THR A 125 -1.52 5.25 -14.09
C THR A 125 -1.00 6.13 -12.95
N GLN A 126 0.05 5.70 -12.25
CA GLN A 126 0.65 6.47 -11.16
C GLN A 126 1.69 7.47 -11.66
N VAL A 127 2.32 7.22 -12.82
CA VAL A 127 3.36 8.08 -13.38
C VAL A 127 2.85 9.07 -14.45
N ASN A 128 1.69 8.80 -15.06
CA ASN A 128 1.04 9.66 -16.05
C ASN A 128 -0.28 10.26 -15.55
N GLY A 129 -0.42 10.41 -14.23
CA GLY A 129 -1.60 10.97 -13.56
C GLY A 129 -1.40 12.44 -13.19
#